data_AF-A0A1J5Q6K6-F1
#
_entry.id   AF-A0A1J5Q6K6-F1
#
_cell.length_a   1.000
_cell.length_b   1.000
_cell.length_c   1.000
_cell.angle_alpha   90.00
_cell.angle_beta   90.00
_cell.angle_gamma   90.00
#
_symmetry.space_group_name_H-M   'P 1'
#
loop_
_entity.id
_entity.type
_entity.pdbx_description
1 polymer ?
#
loop_
_entity_poly.entity_id
_entity_poly.type
_entity_poly.pdbx_seq_one_letter_code
_entity_poly.pdbx_strand_id
1 'polypeptide(L)'
;MQHDRRYTLICGGLTLSYSAERWSRYSAEFAEFQQLVKAAAGRVIYLGGDIHKNAFGAPSATGTPPCYEIISSGACVNYLGLPFEFDCRRNWTLLELSATEVRVNQHDKKGITRYRIEPASWQYQALGRALRAA
;
A
#
# COMPACT_ATOMS: atom_id res chain seq x y z
N MET A 1 -7.96 14.11 11.25
CA MET A 1 -6.83 13.26 11.70
C MET A 1 -5.88 14.10 12.55
N GLN A 2 -6.24 14.36 13.81
CA GLN A 2 -5.47 15.25 14.69
C GLN A 2 -4.64 14.42 15.67
N HIS A 3 -3.32 14.44 15.51
CA HIS A 3 -2.36 13.84 16.43
C HIS A 3 -0.98 14.47 16.20
N ASP A 4 -0.06 14.29 17.14
CA ASP A 4 1.33 14.79 17.10
C ASP A 4 2.34 13.77 16.53
N ARG A 5 1.85 12.61 16.07
CA ARG A 5 2.69 11.55 15.50
C ARG A 5 3.14 11.88 14.08
N ARG A 6 4.38 11.47 13.77
CA ARG A 6 5.00 11.65 12.45
C ARG A 6 4.24 10.95 11.32
N TYR A 7 3.73 9.74 11.59
CA TYR A 7 3.05 8.89 10.63
C TYR A 7 1.61 8.67 11.04
N THR A 8 0.71 8.64 10.05
CA THR A 8 -0.69 8.26 10.20
C THR A 8 -0.92 7.00 9.39
N LEU A 9 -1.35 5.92 10.04
CA LEU A 9 -1.76 4.70 9.35
C LEU A 9 -3.27 4.65 9.26
N ILE A 10 -3.78 4.40 8.06
CA ILE A 10 -5.20 4.18 7.80
C ILE A 10 -5.33 2.76 7.26
N CYS A 11 -6.09 1.91 7.95
CA CYS A 11 -6.29 0.52 7.54
C CYS A 11 -7.72 0.37 6.99
N GLY A 12 -7.85 -0.19 5.78
CA GLY A 12 -9.15 -0.46 5.19
C GLY A 12 -9.16 -1.76 4.38
N GLY A 13 -10.32 -2.41 4.33
CA GLY A 13 -10.49 -3.66 3.57
C GLY A 13 -10.37 -3.43 2.06
N LEU A 14 -11.10 -2.43 1.54
CA LEU A 14 -11.03 -2.04 0.13
C LEU A 14 -9.79 -1.18 -0.14
N THR A 15 -9.31 -1.23 -1.37
CA THR A 15 -8.22 -0.38 -1.82
C THR A 15 -8.72 0.99 -2.28
N LEU A 16 -7.84 1.98 -2.32
CA LEU A 16 -8.10 3.31 -2.85
C LEU A 16 -8.15 3.29 -4.39
N SER A 17 -7.15 2.65 -5.02
CA SER A 17 -6.90 2.77 -6.45
C SER A 17 -6.93 1.47 -7.27
N TYR A 18 -6.92 0.30 -6.62
CA TYR A 18 -6.80 -1.00 -7.29
C TYR A 18 -8.12 -1.80 -7.30
N SER A 19 -8.29 -2.67 -8.30
CA SER A 19 -9.50 -3.49 -8.52
C SER A 19 -10.75 -2.71 -8.99
N ALA A 20 -11.82 -3.46 -9.28
CA ALA A 20 -13.12 -2.90 -9.64
C ALA A 20 -13.90 -2.37 -8.42
N GLU A 21 -13.61 -2.89 -7.23
CA GLU A 21 -14.20 -2.47 -5.95
C GLU A 21 -13.17 -1.63 -5.20
N ARG A 22 -13.16 -0.33 -5.50
CA ARG A 22 -12.19 0.63 -4.97
C ARG A 22 -12.84 1.92 -4.53
N TRP A 23 -12.27 2.57 -3.51
CA TRP A 23 -12.80 3.81 -2.94
C TRP A 23 -12.94 4.93 -3.96
N SER A 24 -12.01 5.04 -4.92
CA SER A 24 -12.06 6.08 -5.97
C SER A 24 -13.29 6.03 -6.89
N ARG A 25 -14.13 4.98 -6.82
CA ARG A 25 -15.43 4.93 -7.51
C ARG A 25 -16.56 5.62 -6.75
N TYR A 26 -16.39 5.85 -5.44
CA TYR A 26 -17.32 6.58 -4.58
C TYR A 26 -16.84 8.04 -4.50
N SER A 27 -17.15 8.83 -5.52
CA SER A 27 -16.46 10.09 -5.79
C SER A 27 -16.61 11.14 -4.68
N ALA A 28 -17.78 11.23 -4.04
CA ALA A 28 -18.04 12.20 -2.98
C ALA A 28 -17.24 11.85 -1.72
N GLU A 29 -17.34 10.62 -1.27
CA GLU A 29 -16.65 10.09 -0.09
C GLU A 29 -15.14 10.06 -0.30
N PHE A 30 -14.70 9.72 -1.51
CA PHE A 30 -13.29 9.74 -1.86
C PHE A 30 -12.74 11.17 -1.90
N ALA A 31 -13.51 12.15 -2.40
CA ALA A 31 -13.11 13.55 -2.36
C ALA A 31 -12.97 14.07 -0.92
N GLU A 32 -13.90 13.69 -0.02
CA GLU A 32 -13.79 13.98 1.40
C GLU A 32 -12.54 13.33 2.02
N PHE A 33 -12.31 12.05 1.73
CA PHE A 33 -11.10 11.36 2.16
C PHE A 33 -9.82 12.06 1.69
N GLN A 34 -9.77 12.50 0.42
CA GLN A 34 -8.64 13.25 -0.12
C GLN A 34 -8.41 14.56 0.63
N GLN A 35 -9.48 15.28 1.01
CA GLN A 35 -9.36 16.49 1.82
C GLN A 35 -8.81 16.19 3.22
N LEU A 36 -9.28 15.11 3.85
CA LEU A 36 -8.79 14.68 5.17
C LEU A 36 -7.32 14.28 5.13
N VAL A 37 -6.88 13.59 4.07
CA VAL A 37 -5.47 13.23 3.86
C VAL A 37 -4.61 14.47 3.66
N LYS A 38 -5.05 15.44 2.86
CA LYS A 38 -4.33 16.71 2.63
C LYS A 38 -4.24 17.57 3.89
N ALA A 39 -5.27 17.56 4.71
CA ALA A 39 -5.32 18.30 5.96
C ALA A 39 -4.62 17.58 7.14
N ALA A 40 -4.15 16.35 6.96
CA ALA A 40 -3.47 15.60 8.00
C ALA A 40 -2.13 16.27 8.35
N ALA A 41 -1.87 16.41 9.66
CA ALA A 41 -0.59 16.93 10.15
C ALA A 41 0.57 15.91 9.98
N GLY A 42 0.23 14.63 9.81
CA GLY A 42 1.16 13.52 9.69
C GLY A 42 1.30 13.00 8.27
N ARG A 43 2.37 12.23 8.06
CA ARG A 43 2.62 11.50 6.82
C ARG A 43 1.69 10.30 6.73
N VAL A 44 0.72 10.36 5.82
CA VAL A 44 -0.34 9.35 5.70
C VAL A 44 0.13 8.17 4.85
N ILE A 45 -0.12 6.97 5.35
CA ILE A 45 0.01 5.70 4.62
C ILE A 45 -1.31 4.94 4.77
N TYR A 46 -1.89 4.55 3.64
CA TYR A 46 -3.06 3.69 3.57
C TYR A 46 -2.64 2.23 3.42
N LEU A 47 -3.17 1.35 4.27
CA LEU A 47 -2.97 -0.09 4.24
C LEU A 47 -4.26 -0.74 3.73
N GLY A 48 -4.19 -1.28 2.52
CA GLY A 48 -5.31 -1.93 1.83
C GLY A 48 -5.14 -3.45 1.75
N GLY A 49 -6.25 -4.16 1.53
CA GLY A 49 -6.28 -5.61 1.38
C GLY A 49 -7.14 -6.08 0.21
N ASP A 50 -7.78 -7.23 0.41
CA ASP A 50 -8.87 -7.79 -0.42
C ASP A 50 -8.50 -8.32 -1.82
N ILE A 51 -7.63 -7.64 -2.56
CA ILE A 51 -7.44 -7.92 -4.00
C ILE A 51 -6.47 -9.07 -4.34
N HIS A 52 -6.13 -9.89 -3.33
CA HIS A 52 -5.26 -11.07 -3.41
C HIS A 52 -3.87 -10.83 -4.05
N LYS A 53 -3.30 -9.63 -3.93
CA LYS A 53 -1.95 -9.32 -4.42
C LYS A 53 -1.26 -8.26 -3.59
N ASN A 54 0.05 -8.16 -3.75
CA ASN A 54 0.81 -7.00 -3.29
C ASN A 54 0.78 -5.89 -4.34
N ALA A 55 0.63 -4.66 -3.88
CA ALA A 55 0.85 -3.48 -4.70
C ALA A 55 1.36 -2.30 -3.85
N PHE A 56 2.07 -1.39 -4.50
CA PHE A 56 2.57 -0.17 -3.91
C PHE A 56 2.16 0.99 -4.82
N GLY A 57 1.32 1.88 -4.30
CA GLY A 57 0.89 3.10 -4.97
C GLY A 57 1.53 4.32 -4.30
N ALA A 58 2.29 5.10 -5.07
CA ALA A 58 2.77 6.39 -4.60
C ALA A 58 1.68 7.47 -4.78
N PRO A 59 1.69 8.55 -3.97
CA PRO A 59 0.77 9.67 -4.16
C PRO A 59 0.85 10.20 -5.59
N SER A 60 -0.30 10.30 -6.27
CA SER A 60 -0.39 10.80 -7.64
C SER A 60 -0.71 12.29 -7.68
N ALA A 61 -0.17 13.02 -8.67
CA ALA A 61 -0.56 14.40 -8.97
C ALA A 61 -2.06 14.52 -9.33
N THR A 62 -2.66 13.46 -9.88
CA THR A 62 -4.11 13.39 -10.16
C THR A 62 -4.94 13.03 -8.92
N GLY A 63 -4.29 12.82 -7.77
CA GLY A 63 -4.93 12.58 -6.48
C GLY A 63 -5.32 11.13 -6.19
N THR A 64 -5.04 10.17 -7.08
CA THR A 64 -5.36 8.75 -6.86
C THR A 64 -4.12 7.86 -7.06
N PRO A 65 -3.58 7.23 -5.99
CA PRO A 65 -3.96 7.44 -4.59
C PRO A 65 -3.50 8.83 -4.07
N PRO A 66 -4.16 9.41 -3.05
CA PRO A 66 -3.79 10.71 -2.47
C PRO A 66 -2.66 10.63 -1.45
N CYS A 67 -2.30 9.43 -1.02
CA CYS A 67 -1.21 9.12 -0.11
C CYS A 67 -0.52 7.83 -0.57
N TYR A 68 0.51 7.39 0.15
CA TYR A 68 1.08 6.08 -0.12
C TYR A 68 0.05 5.00 0.19
N GLU A 69 -0.23 4.15 -0.79
CA GLU A 69 -1.11 3.01 -0.67
C GLU A 69 -0.28 1.73 -0.72
N ILE A 70 -0.29 0.97 0.37
CA ILE A 70 0.39 -0.30 0.49
C ILE A 70 -0.68 -1.38 0.59
N ILE A 71 -0.73 -2.24 -0.42
CA ILE A 71 -1.73 -3.31 -0.49
C ILE A 71 -1.06 -4.65 -0.23
N SER A 72 -1.67 -5.43 0.65
CA SER A 72 -1.32 -6.81 0.88
C SER A 72 -2.53 -7.58 1.40
N SER A 73 -2.75 -8.80 0.92
CA SER A 73 -3.99 -9.55 1.20
C SER A 73 -3.80 -10.74 2.12
N GLY A 74 -2.58 -11.05 2.56
CA GLY A 74 -2.32 -12.23 3.39
C GLY A 74 -2.70 -13.54 2.70
N ALA A 75 -2.81 -13.55 1.36
CA ALA A 75 -3.47 -14.64 0.64
C ALA A 75 -2.59 -15.91 0.70
N CYS A 76 -2.93 -16.80 1.63
CA CYS A 76 -2.32 -18.12 1.78
C CYS A 76 -2.85 -19.11 0.74
N VAL A 77 -4.08 -18.88 0.26
CA VAL A 77 -4.82 -19.75 -0.66
C VAL A 77 -4.96 -19.08 -2.03
N ASN A 78 -5.16 -19.89 -3.07
CA ASN A 78 -5.26 -19.36 -4.43
C ASN A 78 -6.50 -18.47 -4.63
N TYR A 79 -6.50 -17.57 -5.61
CA TYR A 79 -7.73 -16.94 -6.11
C TYR A 79 -8.72 -18.05 -6.51
N LEU A 80 -9.84 -18.16 -5.79
CA LEU A 80 -10.84 -19.24 -5.91
C LEU A 80 -10.31 -20.67 -5.72
N GLY A 81 -9.14 -20.87 -5.10
CA GLY A 81 -8.55 -22.21 -4.96
C GLY A 81 -7.87 -22.75 -6.24
N LEU A 82 -7.80 -21.97 -7.33
CA LEU A 82 -7.28 -22.41 -8.63
C LEU A 82 -5.83 -21.98 -8.91
N PRO A 83 -4.97 -22.83 -9.50
CA PRO A 83 -3.53 -22.58 -9.63
C PRO A 83 -3.20 -21.63 -10.79
N PHE A 84 -3.59 -20.36 -10.69
CA PHE A 84 -3.30 -19.38 -11.72
C PHE A 84 -1.87 -18.81 -11.59
N GLU A 85 -1.16 -18.64 -12.70
CA GLU A 85 0.21 -18.11 -12.70
C GLU A 85 0.28 -16.67 -12.16
N PHE A 86 -0.75 -15.87 -12.48
CA PHE A 86 -0.92 -14.50 -12.03
C PHE A 86 -1.24 -14.38 -10.52
N ASP A 87 -1.42 -15.50 -9.83
CA ASP A 87 -1.68 -15.51 -8.40
C ASP A 87 -0.41 -15.17 -7.60
N CYS A 88 -0.45 -14.08 -6.84
CA CYS A 88 0.65 -13.65 -5.97
C CYS A 88 0.53 -14.30 -4.58
N ARG A 89 0.36 -15.62 -4.52
CA ARG A 89 0.26 -16.41 -3.26
C ARG A 89 1.35 -16.07 -2.25
N ARG A 90 1.06 -16.37 -0.98
CA ARG A 90 1.94 -16.09 0.17
C ARG A 90 2.30 -14.60 0.22
N ASN A 91 1.33 -13.76 -0.17
CA ASN A 91 1.55 -12.32 -0.12
C ASN A 91 1.38 -11.78 1.29
N TRP A 92 2.36 -11.03 1.74
CA TRP A 92 2.29 -10.23 2.96
C TRP A 92 3.28 -9.08 2.82
N THR A 93 3.13 -8.05 3.65
CA THR A 93 4.03 -6.89 3.65
C THR A 93 4.58 -6.66 5.05
N LEU A 94 5.89 -6.50 5.15
CA LEU A 94 6.54 -5.94 6.33
C LEU A 94 6.71 -4.43 6.11
N LEU A 95 6.08 -3.65 6.98
CA LEU A 95 6.22 -2.20 7.03
C LEU A 95 7.03 -1.83 8.27
N GLU A 96 8.19 -1.20 8.07
CA GLU A 96 9.02 -0.68 9.15
C GLU A 96 9.01 0.85 9.10
N LEU A 97 8.64 1.49 10.22
CA LEU A 97 8.57 2.95 10.35
C LEU A 97 9.67 3.41 11.30
N SER A 98 10.58 4.26 10.82
CA SER A 98 11.64 4.85 11.66
C SER A 98 11.72 6.36 11.49
N ALA A 99 12.62 7.01 12.23
CA ALA A 99 12.86 8.44 12.06
C ALA A 99 13.63 8.78 10.77
N THR A 100 14.34 7.81 10.19
CA THR A 100 15.24 8.04 9.05
C THR A 100 14.71 7.43 7.76
N GLU A 101 13.86 6.40 7.85
CA GLU A 101 13.28 5.74 6.69
C GLU A 101 11.95 5.06 7.01
N VAL A 102 11.14 4.87 5.97
CA VAL A 102 10.05 3.89 5.95
C VAL A 102 10.42 2.81 4.96
N ARG A 103 10.46 1.55 5.40
CA ARG A 103 10.74 0.40 4.54
C ARG A 103 9.48 -0.39 4.28
N VAL A 104 9.27 -0.75 3.02
CA VAL A 104 8.16 -1.61 2.58
C VAL A 104 8.74 -2.82 1.88
N ASN A 105 8.64 -3.98 2.52
CA ASN A 105 9.06 -5.26 1.95
C ASN A 105 7.81 -6.09 1.64
N GLN A 106 7.50 -6.24 0.37
CA GLN A 106 6.36 -7.01 -0.11
C GLN A 106 6.82 -8.41 -0.50
N HIS A 107 6.41 -9.40 0.29
CA HIS A 107 6.75 -10.80 0.11
C HIS A 107 5.67 -11.48 -0.73
N ASP A 108 6.04 -12.34 -1.67
CA ASP A 108 5.14 -13.25 -2.37
C ASP A 108 5.84 -14.57 -2.74
N LYS A 109 5.15 -15.44 -3.47
CA LYS A 109 5.72 -16.73 -3.93
C LYS A 109 7.01 -16.60 -4.73
N LYS A 110 7.26 -15.47 -5.42
CA LYS A 110 8.44 -15.28 -6.27
C LYS A 110 9.58 -14.54 -5.56
N GLY A 111 9.36 -13.98 -4.38
CA GLY A 111 10.41 -13.35 -3.58
C GLY A 111 9.95 -12.08 -2.84
N ILE A 112 10.83 -11.08 -2.78
CA ILE A 112 10.63 -9.85 -2.02
C ILE A 112 10.83 -8.64 -2.93
N THR A 113 9.80 -7.82 -3.10
CA THR A 113 9.90 -6.49 -3.72
C THR A 113 10.07 -5.44 -2.63
N ARG A 114 11.05 -4.54 -2.78
CA ARG A 114 11.43 -3.59 -1.72
C ARG A 114 11.28 -2.14 -2.16
N TYR A 115 10.74 -1.33 -1.27
CA TYR A 115 10.64 0.12 -1.42
C TYR A 115 11.17 0.81 -0.16
N ARG A 116 11.72 2.00 -0.34
CA ARG A 116 12.08 2.93 0.72
C ARG A 116 11.33 4.23 0.48
N ILE A 117 10.74 4.81 1.53
CA ILE A 117 10.22 6.17 1.51
C ILE A 117 11.08 7.00 2.47
N GLU A 118 11.60 8.12 1.99
CA GLU A 118 12.34 9.07 2.82
C GLU A 118 11.36 9.95 3.59
N PRO A 119 11.40 9.99 4.92
CA PRO A 119 10.47 10.79 5.69
C PRO A 119 10.60 12.27 5.33
N ALA A 120 11.81 12.83 5.31
CA ALA A 120 12.04 14.26 5.11
C ALA A 120 11.37 14.80 3.83
N SER A 121 11.65 14.20 2.68
CA SER A 121 11.11 14.62 1.37
C SER A 121 9.75 13.98 1.04
N TRP A 122 9.39 12.90 1.72
CA TRP A 122 8.23 12.06 1.42
C TRP A 122 8.23 11.50 -0.01
N GLN A 123 9.43 11.26 -0.56
CA GLN A 123 9.66 10.62 -1.84
C GLN A 123 10.03 9.15 -1.65
N TYR A 124 9.77 8.32 -2.66
CA TYR A 124 10.09 6.89 -2.61
C TYR A 124 11.18 6.50 -3.62
N GLN A 125 11.86 5.40 -3.29
CA GLN A 125 12.79 4.70 -4.16
C GLN A 125 12.40 3.22 -4.23
N ALA A 126 12.30 2.67 -5.45
CA ALA A 126 12.21 1.24 -5.64
C ALA A 126 13.62 0.63 -5.50
N LEU A 127 13.78 -0.32 -4.58
CA LEU A 127 15.07 -1.00 -4.32
C LEU A 127 15.20 -2.32 -5.11
N GLY A 128 14.21 -2.63 -5.95
CA GLY A 128 14.19 -3.83 -6.79
C GLY A 128 13.58 -5.06 -6.11
N ARG A 129 13.73 -6.21 -6.78
CA ARG A 129 13.17 -7.50 -6.35
C ARG A 129 14.31 -8.49 -6.09
N ALA A 130 14.31 -9.11 -4.92
CA ALA A 130 15.11 -10.31 -4.66
C ALA A 130 14.25 -11.56 -4.90
N LEU A 131 14.75 -12.49 -5.71
CA LEU A 131 14.07 -13.76 -5.95
C LEU A 131 14.22 -14.68 -4.75
N ARG A 132 13.22 -15.54 -4.54
CA ARG A 132 13.30 -16.61 -3.55
C ARG A 132 14.25 -17.70 -4.07
N ALA A 133 15.18 -18.18 -3.24
CA ALA A 133 15.95 -19.38 -3.56
C ALA A 133 14.98 -20.55 -3.79
N ALA A 134 15.25 -21.32 -4.85
CA ALA A 134 14.43 -22.48 -5.25
C ALA A 134 14.50 -23.59 -4.20
#